data_AF-A0A5J4YJQ0-F1
#
_entry.id   AF-A0A5J4YJQ0-F1
#
_cell.length_a   1.000
_cell.length_b   1.000
_cell.length_c   1.000
_cell.angle_alpha   90.00
_cell.angle_beta   90.00
_cell.angle_gamma   90.00
#
_symmetry.space_group_name_H-M   'P 1'
#
loop_
_entity.id
_entity.type
_entity.pdbx_description
1 polymer ?
#
loop_
_entity_poly.entity_id
_entity_poly.type
_entity_poly.pdbx_seq_one_letter_code
_entity_poly.pdbx_strand_id
1 'polypeptide(L)'
;MKTNKHGMIPLFLLVLCAMSFRAQCTHALQNAGVVYGIERNDVQKNIFAVDFSAGAGMAPSVSLVANMTRAATNDPVGFPMQCFGYVNGVTGTGPLYEFSPNGLAYDAESRLYFVAFDQYGMTASRLCFYSIATDSFVFAAQLGEPVMGAAFDPNSYQYVWIEQGQKQSEGGILVLQFARLDRTTGQIMEQVTNTMFRNVTTDPNAPAAELPFTFRGGDMAIACNGMMYASSVGTGGGFKYFFSINLNYSAEASGAAQGMPYEYRLIHACQKVHSSKPLY
;
A
#
# COMPACT_ATOMS: atom_id res chain seq x y z
N MET A 1 27.70 -43.41 -33.14
CA MET A 1 27.84 -42.31 -32.17
C MET A 1 26.76 -41.26 -32.44
N LYS A 2 25.72 -41.19 -31.59
CA LYS A 2 24.78 -40.06 -31.55
C LYS A 2 25.03 -39.32 -30.24
N THR A 3 25.45 -38.06 -30.32
CA THR A 3 25.64 -37.19 -29.16
C THR A 3 24.33 -36.46 -28.87
N ASN A 4 23.79 -36.66 -27.67
CA ASN A 4 22.58 -36.01 -27.18
C ASN A 4 22.84 -34.51 -26.95
N LYS A 5 22.16 -33.64 -27.70
CA LYS A 5 22.14 -32.18 -27.49
C LYS A 5 21.01 -31.76 -26.53
N HIS A 6 20.96 -32.32 -25.32
CA HIS A 6 19.88 -32.03 -24.35
C HIS A 6 20.43 -31.59 -22.98
N GLY A 7 21.32 -30.59 -22.95
CA GLY A 7 21.91 -30.11 -21.69
C GLY A 7 22.04 -28.60 -21.52
N MET A 8 21.86 -27.78 -22.56
CA MET A 8 22.16 -26.33 -22.46
C MET A 8 20.97 -25.44 -22.13
N ILE A 9 19.74 -25.83 -22.49
CA ILE A 9 18.54 -25.02 -22.26
C ILE A 9 18.17 -24.89 -20.76
N PRO A 10 18.24 -25.94 -19.93
CA PRO A 10 17.88 -25.82 -18.51
C PRO A 10 18.87 -24.95 -17.74
N LEU A 11 20.16 -25.01 -18.09
CA LEU A 11 21.23 -24.26 -17.42
C LEU A 11 21.13 -22.76 -17.70
N PHE A 12 20.80 -22.37 -18.95
CA PHE A 12 20.58 -20.97 -19.30
C PHE A 12 19.37 -20.38 -18.57
N LEU A 13 18.27 -21.12 -18.45
CA LEU A 13 17.08 -20.68 -17.71
C LEU A 13 17.37 -20.53 -16.21
N LEU A 14 18.14 -21.44 -15.61
CA LEU A 14 18.55 -21.36 -14.20
C LEU A 14 19.46 -20.16 -13.92
N VAL A 15 20.39 -19.87 -14.83
CA VAL A 15 21.27 -18.69 -14.72
C VAL A 15 20.49 -17.39 -14.90
N LEU A 16 19.52 -17.34 -15.84
CA LEU A 16 18.59 -16.21 -15.98
C LEU A 16 17.74 -16.01 -14.72
N CYS A 17 17.20 -17.09 -14.13
CA CYS A 17 16.43 -17.04 -12.88
C CYS A 17 17.28 -16.55 -11.69
N ALA A 18 18.54 -17.00 -11.60
CA ALA A 18 19.45 -16.56 -10.56
C ALA A 18 19.89 -15.09 -10.73
N MET A 19 19.97 -14.60 -11.97
CA MET A 19 20.25 -13.19 -12.25
C MET A 19 19.06 -12.28 -11.93
N SER A 20 17.82 -12.70 -12.24
CA SER A 20 16.63 -11.92 -11.87
C SER A 20 16.41 -11.86 -10.36
N PHE A 21 16.66 -12.96 -9.63
CA PHE A 21 16.63 -12.95 -8.16
C PHE A 21 17.70 -12.02 -7.55
N ARG A 22 18.93 -12.02 -8.11
CA ARG A 22 19.99 -11.10 -7.65
C ARG A 22 19.68 -9.64 -7.95
N ALA A 23 19.04 -9.34 -9.09
CA ALA A 23 18.64 -7.97 -9.45
C ALA A 23 17.56 -7.42 -8.49
N GLN A 24 16.57 -8.24 -8.12
CA GLN A 24 15.54 -7.88 -7.15
C GLN A 24 16.13 -7.58 -5.76
N CYS A 25 17.10 -8.39 -5.30
CA CYS A 25 17.80 -8.10 -4.05
C CYS A 25 18.65 -6.81 -4.13
N THR A 26 19.26 -6.50 -5.27
CA THR A 26 20.07 -5.27 -5.40
C THR A 26 19.25 -3.98 -5.44
N HIS A 27 18.07 -3.97 -6.06
CA HIS A 27 17.20 -2.79 -6.05
C HIS A 27 16.56 -2.54 -4.67
N ALA A 28 16.17 -3.60 -3.97
CA ALA A 28 15.73 -3.52 -2.57
C ALA A 28 16.82 -3.01 -1.62
N LEU A 29 18.11 -3.28 -1.92
CA LEU A 29 19.26 -2.76 -1.16
C LEU A 29 19.63 -1.31 -1.55
N GLN A 30 19.45 -0.91 -2.80
CA GLN A 30 19.72 0.47 -3.26
C GLN A 30 18.78 1.50 -2.63
N ASN A 31 17.54 1.09 -2.36
CA ASN A 31 16.54 1.93 -1.69
C ASN A 31 16.40 1.60 -0.19
N ALA A 32 17.38 0.87 0.39
CA ALA A 32 17.37 0.59 1.82
C ALA A 32 17.47 1.90 2.61
N GLY A 33 16.43 2.18 3.41
CA GLY A 33 16.31 3.44 4.15
C GLY A 33 15.57 4.55 3.42
N VAL A 34 15.07 4.33 2.21
CA VAL A 34 14.22 5.30 1.51
C VAL A 34 12.74 5.01 1.79
N VAL A 35 12.01 6.04 2.20
CA VAL A 35 10.55 6.02 2.35
C VAL A 35 9.95 7.01 1.37
N TYR A 36 8.93 6.60 0.62
CA TYR A 36 8.22 7.48 -0.28
C TYR A 36 7.01 8.09 0.40
N GLY A 37 6.74 9.36 0.14
CA GLY A 37 5.57 10.09 0.64
C GLY A 37 4.84 10.80 -0.48
N ILE A 38 3.51 10.93 -0.34
CA ILE A 38 2.68 11.72 -1.25
C ILE A 38 2.08 12.90 -0.49
N GLU A 39 2.13 14.08 -1.10
CA GLU A 39 1.71 15.32 -0.46
C GLU A 39 0.18 15.38 -0.29
N ARG A 40 -0.25 15.73 0.92
CA ARG A 40 -1.62 16.18 1.17
C ARG A 40 -1.74 17.67 0.87
N ASN A 41 -2.20 18.01 -0.33
CA ASN A 41 -2.35 19.38 -0.81
C ASN A 41 -3.42 19.44 -1.92
N ASP A 42 -4.23 20.49 -1.98
CA ASP A 42 -5.35 20.66 -2.92
C ASP A 42 -4.97 21.35 -4.24
N VAL A 43 -3.72 21.79 -4.39
CA VAL A 43 -3.18 22.46 -5.57
C VAL A 43 -2.09 21.64 -6.24
N GLN A 44 -1.09 21.18 -5.48
CA GLN A 44 0.02 20.39 -6.00
C GLN A 44 -0.01 18.97 -5.46
N LYS A 45 0.22 17.99 -6.34
CA LYS A 45 0.32 16.58 -5.97
C LYS A 45 1.74 16.10 -6.22
N ASN A 46 2.56 16.18 -5.19
CA ASN A 46 3.97 15.81 -5.22
C ASN A 46 4.20 14.45 -4.57
N ILE A 47 5.12 13.68 -5.16
CA ILE A 47 5.67 12.46 -4.59
C ILE A 47 7.11 12.76 -4.21
N PHE A 48 7.49 12.45 -2.98
CA PHE A 48 8.81 12.67 -2.42
C PHE A 48 9.46 11.35 -2.03
N ALA A 49 10.79 11.33 -2.09
CA ALA A 49 11.62 10.32 -1.45
C ALA A 49 12.28 10.95 -0.23
N VAL A 50 12.14 10.30 0.92
CA VAL A 50 12.77 10.65 2.18
C VAL A 50 13.81 9.58 2.48
N ASP A 51 15.08 9.94 2.41
CA ASP A 51 16.20 9.02 2.54
C ASP A 51 16.83 9.10 3.93
N PHE A 52 16.74 8.00 4.66
CA PHE A 52 17.29 7.77 5.99
C PHE A 52 18.61 6.96 5.98
N SER A 53 19.22 6.74 4.81
CA SER A 53 20.46 5.96 4.66
C SER A 53 21.63 6.48 5.49
N ALA A 54 21.62 7.77 5.86
CA ALA A 54 22.61 8.38 6.75
C ALA A 54 22.56 7.86 8.20
N GLY A 55 21.50 7.15 8.60
CA GLY A 55 21.36 6.50 9.90
C GLY A 55 20.57 7.29 10.95
N ALA A 56 20.26 6.62 12.06
CA ALA A 56 19.45 7.19 13.14
C ALA A 56 20.11 8.41 13.79
N GLY A 57 19.34 9.47 14.02
CA GLY A 57 19.83 10.72 14.60
C GLY A 57 20.39 11.72 13.58
N MET A 58 20.53 11.32 12.31
CA MET A 58 20.86 12.22 11.21
C MET A 58 19.57 12.76 10.57
N ALA A 59 19.61 14.01 10.11
CA ALA A 59 18.49 14.56 9.34
C ALA A 59 18.36 13.80 8.00
N PRO A 60 17.19 13.26 7.66
CA PRO A 60 16.99 12.60 6.39
C PRO A 60 17.07 13.62 5.24
N SER A 61 17.51 13.16 4.07
CA SER A 61 17.43 13.98 2.86
C SER A 61 16.05 13.82 2.21
N VAL A 62 15.52 14.90 1.63
CA VAL A 62 14.21 14.89 0.95
C VAL A 62 14.40 15.34 -0.48
N SER A 63 13.89 14.55 -1.43
CA SER A 63 13.94 14.86 -2.85
C SER A 63 12.56 14.70 -3.48
N LEU A 64 12.26 15.58 -4.45
CA LEU A 64 11.05 15.46 -5.27
C LEU A 64 11.27 14.35 -6.29
N VAL A 65 10.40 13.33 -6.26
CA VAL A 65 10.41 12.22 -7.22
C VAL A 65 9.56 12.59 -8.43
N ALA A 66 8.33 13.03 -8.21
CA ALA A 66 7.41 13.40 -9.28
C ALA A 66 6.42 14.48 -8.84
N ASN A 67 5.98 15.31 -9.79
CA ASN A 67 4.91 16.28 -9.59
C ASN A 67 3.79 15.98 -10.59
N MET A 68 2.70 15.37 -10.10
CA MET A 68 1.57 14.93 -10.92
C MET A 68 0.85 16.11 -11.58
N THR A 69 0.61 17.19 -10.83
CA THR A 69 -0.07 18.38 -11.35
C THR A 69 0.70 19.00 -12.52
N ARG A 70 2.03 19.06 -12.41
CA ARG A 70 2.92 19.53 -13.47
C ARG A 70 2.96 18.57 -14.65
N ALA A 71 3.03 17.25 -14.40
CA ALA A 71 2.98 16.24 -15.45
C ALA A 71 1.69 16.35 -16.28
N ALA A 72 0.53 16.47 -15.61
CA ALA A 72 -0.76 16.67 -16.26
C ALA A 72 -0.86 18.00 -17.04
N THR A 73 -0.22 19.05 -16.54
CA THR A 73 -0.18 20.35 -17.24
C THR A 73 0.70 20.30 -18.49
N ASN A 74 1.82 19.58 -18.41
CA ASN A 74 2.77 19.45 -19.53
C ASN A 74 2.25 18.51 -20.63
N ASP A 75 1.44 17.50 -20.28
CA ASP A 75 0.83 16.55 -21.21
C ASP A 75 -0.64 16.26 -20.85
N PRO A 76 -1.56 17.20 -21.13
CA PRO A 76 -2.97 17.06 -20.73
C PRO A 76 -3.72 15.99 -21.53
N VAL A 77 -3.19 15.53 -22.67
CA VAL A 77 -3.82 14.49 -23.51
C VAL A 77 -3.31 13.11 -23.13
N GLY A 78 -2.02 12.97 -22.79
CA GLY A 78 -1.42 11.69 -22.41
C GLY A 78 -1.48 11.36 -20.93
N PHE A 79 -1.67 12.34 -20.04
CA PHE A 79 -1.76 12.08 -18.60
C PHE A 79 -3.07 11.35 -18.22
N PRO A 80 -3.00 10.29 -17.39
CA PRO A 80 -4.20 9.58 -16.93
C PRO A 80 -4.94 10.40 -15.88
N MET A 81 -5.89 11.23 -16.31
CA MET A 81 -6.66 12.12 -15.42
C MET A 81 -7.44 11.37 -14.33
N GLN A 82 -7.69 10.07 -14.51
CA GLN A 82 -8.28 9.19 -13.48
C GLN A 82 -7.41 9.04 -12.23
N CYS A 83 -6.13 9.40 -12.31
CA CYS A 83 -5.19 9.33 -11.19
C CYS A 83 -5.25 10.56 -10.27
N PHE A 84 -6.16 11.50 -10.51
CA PHE A 84 -6.51 12.55 -9.56
C PHE A 84 -7.78 12.21 -8.78
N GLY A 85 -7.84 12.73 -7.55
CA GLY A 85 -9.09 12.86 -6.81
C GLY A 85 -9.63 14.28 -6.88
N TYR A 86 -10.94 14.42 -7.03
CA TYR A 86 -11.64 15.69 -7.08
C TYR A 86 -12.55 15.88 -5.88
N VAL A 87 -12.78 17.14 -5.48
CA VAL A 87 -13.80 17.45 -4.47
C VAL A 87 -15.18 17.09 -5.02
N ASN A 88 -15.51 17.54 -6.24
CA ASN A 88 -16.76 17.19 -6.89
C ASN A 88 -16.63 15.89 -7.69
N GLY A 89 -16.66 14.75 -6.98
CA GLY A 89 -16.57 13.43 -7.62
C GLY A 89 -17.81 13.01 -8.41
N VAL A 90 -18.97 13.67 -8.26
CA VAL A 90 -20.14 13.41 -9.12
C VAL A 90 -19.81 13.71 -10.59
N THR A 91 -18.98 14.72 -10.83
CA THR A 91 -18.56 15.11 -12.18
C THR A 91 -17.10 14.78 -12.48
N GLY A 92 -16.29 14.50 -11.46
CA GLY A 92 -14.83 14.33 -11.61
C GLY A 92 -14.14 15.61 -12.07
N THR A 93 -14.63 16.77 -11.64
CA THR A 93 -14.10 18.08 -12.05
C THR A 93 -13.93 19.04 -10.87
N GLY A 94 -13.29 20.17 -11.12
CA GLY A 94 -13.10 21.23 -10.11
C GLY A 94 -11.83 21.05 -9.28
N PRO A 95 -11.79 21.60 -8.05
CA PRO A 95 -10.62 21.51 -7.17
C PRO A 95 -10.22 20.07 -6.88
N LEU A 96 -8.91 19.84 -6.76
CA LEU A 96 -8.40 18.55 -6.33
C LEU A 96 -8.75 18.30 -4.88
N TYR A 97 -9.02 17.03 -4.55
CA TYR A 97 -9.25 16.64 -3.18
C TYR A 97 -7.93 16.50 -2.43
N GLU A 98 -7.75 17.24 -1.34
CA GLU A 98 -6.46 17.29 -0.62
C GLU A 98 -5.94 15.92 -0.16
N PHE A 99 -6.83 14.99 0.21
CA PHE A 99 -6.48 13.65 0.72
C PHE A 99 -6.26 12.59 -0.37
N SER A 100 -6.34 12.97 -1.64
CA SER A 100 -6.24 12.05 -2.77
C SER A 100 -5.28 12.62 -3.83
N PRO A 101 -4.25 11.88 -4.29
CA PRO A 101 -4.01 10.46 -4.03
C PRO A 101 -3.54 10.12 -2.60
N ASN A 102 -3.70 8.84 -2.23
CA ASN A 102 -3.30 8.26 -0.94
C ASN A 102 -2.78 6.82 -1.15
N GLY A 103 -2.48 6.08 -0.06
CA GLY A 103 -2.09 4.67 -0.12
C GLY A 103 -0.78 4.43 -0.88
N LEU A 104 0.15 5.38 -0.84
CA LEU A 104 1.40 5.26 -1.60
C LEU A 104 2.21 4.04 -1.14
N ALA A 105 2.55 3.15 -2.06
CA ALA A 105 3.33 1.95 -1.78
C ALA A 105 4.32 1.63 -2.92
N TYR A 106 5.59 1.42 -2.56
CA TYR A 106 6.66 1.07 -3.51
C TYR A 106 6.73 -0.43 -3.70
N ASP A 107 6.80 -0.88 -4.96
CA ASP A 107 6.83 -2.31 -5.31
C ASP A 107 8.18 -3.01 -5.12
N ALA A 108 9.15 -2.29 -4.53
CA ALA A 108 10.55 -2.70 -4.39
C ALA A 108 11.32 -2.87 -5.71
N GLU A 109 10.72 -2.50 -6.84
CA GLU A 109 11.35 -2.58 -8.16
C GLU A 109 11.40 -1.19 -8.80
N SER A 110 10.30 -0.72 -9.36
CA SER A 110 10.29 0.50 -10.18
C SER A 110 8.99 1.29 -10.14
N ARG A 111 7.99 0.87 -9.35
CA ARG A 111 6.67 1.48 -9.36
C ARG A 111 6.23 1.94 -7.98
N LEU A 112 5.71 3.15 -7.94
CA LEU A 112 5.01 3.70 -6.78
C LEU A 112 3.52 3.63 -7.06
N TYR A 113 2.85 2.62 -6.49
CA TYR A 113 1.40 2.50 -6.56
C TYR A 113 0.74 3.46 -5.59
N PHE A 114 -0.38 4.03 -6.00
CA PHE A 114 -1.20 4.91 -5.17
C PHE A 114 -2.65 4.85 -5.63
N VAL A 115 -3.55 5.30 -4.78
CA VAL A 115 -4.98 5.34 -5.07
C VAL A 115 -5.49 6.75 -5.20
N ALA A 116 -6.33 6.98 -6.20
CA ALA A 116 -7.07 8.21 -6.37
C ALA A 116 -8.56 7.95 -6.18
N PHE A 117 -9.19 8.68 -5.26
CA PHE A 117 -10.64 8.68 -5.04
C PHE A 117 -11.15 10.11 -4.89
N ASP A 118 -12.43 10.33 -5.15
CA ASP A 118 -13.06 11.64 -5.02
C ASP A 118 -13.78 11.75 -3.67
N GLN A 119 -14.10 12.97 -3.24
CA GLN A 119 -14.73 13.19 -1.94
C GLN A 119 -16.25 12.90 -1.94
N TYR A 120 -16.96 13.38 -2.97
CA TYR A 120 -18.42 13.26 -3.07
C TYR A 120 -18.82 12.45 -4.30
N GLY A 121 -19.93 11.69 -4.22
CA GLY A 121 -20.51 11.01 -5.38
C GLY A 121 -20.42 9.48 -5.40
N MET A 122 -20.05 8.84 -4.28
CA MET A 122 -19.85 7.38 -4.19
C MET A 122 -18.88 6.85 -5.25
N THR A 123 -17.76 7.55 -5.49
CA THR A 123 -16.79 7.08 -6.48
C THR A 123 -15.81 6.09 -5.87
N ALA A 124 -15.56 5.04 -6.63
CA ALA A 124 -14.66 3.96 -6.27
C ALA A 124 -13.20 4.44 -6.31
N SER A 125 -12.34 3.83 -5.48
CA SER A 125 -10.90 4.08 -5.54
C SER A 125 -10.34 3.67 -6.90
N ARG A 126 -9.36 4.41 -7.41
CA ARG A 126 -8.68 4.10 -8.68
C ARG A 126 -7.22 3.84 -8.39
N LEU A 127 -6.76 2.61 -8.60
CA LEU A 127 -5.35 2.27 -8.47
C LEU A 127 -4.60 2.84 -9.68
N CYS A 128 -3.54 3.57 -9.38
CA CYS A 128 -2.59 4.10 -10.35
C CYS A 128 -1.17 3.78 -9.91
N PHE A 129 -0.21 3.94 -10.80
CA PHE A 129 1.20 3.96 -10.41
C PHE A 129 1.98 5.03 -11.17
N TYR A 130 3.05 5.49 -10.51
CA TYR A 130 4.16 6.17 -11.16
C TYR A 130 5.27 5.17 -11.42
N SER A 131 5.70 5.04 -12.68
CA SER A 131 6.85 4.23 -13.07
C SER A 131 8.11 5.10 -13.04
N ILE A 132 9.00 4.81 -12.10
CA ILE A 132 10.30 5.46 -11.98
C ILE A 132 11.16 5.17 -13.22
N ALA A 133 11.02 3.97 -13.80
CA ALA A 133 11.81 3.53 -14.95
C ALA A 133 11.48 4.30 -16.24
N THR A 134 10.23 4.73 -16.40
CA THR A 134 9.74 5.38 -17.64
C THR A 134 9.30 6.82 -17.41
N ASP A 135 9.40 7.33 -16.17
CA ASP A 135 8.94 8.65 -15.74
C ASP A 135 7.49 8.95 -16.18
N SER A 136 6.57 8.02 -15.91
CA SER A 136 5.20 8.08 -16.42
C SER A 136 4.17 7.63 -15.40
N PHE A 137 2.98 8.25 -15.44
CA PHE A 137 1.82 7.84 -14.66
C PHE A 137 0.92 6.91 -15.48
N VAL A 138 0.37 5.90 -14.82
CA VAL A 138 -0.48 4.89 -15.46
C VAL A 138 -1.68 4.58 -14.57
N PHE A 139 -2.87 4.51 -15.17
CA PHE A 139 -4.06 3.94 -14.54
C PHE A 139 -3.98 2.41 -14.57
N ALA A 140 -4.08 1.79 -13.40
CA ALA A 140 -4.00 0.34 -13.25
C ALA A 140 -5.38 -0.32 -13.17
N ALA A 141 -6.28 0.18 -12.33
CA ALA A 141 -7.59 -0.43 -12.18
C ALA A 141 -8.56 0.46 -11.41
N GLN A 142 -9.86 0.18 -11.52
CA GLN A 142 -10.80 0.58 -10.47
C GLN A 142 -10.72 -0.45 -9.34
N LEU A 143 -10.60 0.06 -8.12
CA LEU A 143 -10.85 -0.65 -6.88
C LEU A 143 -12.30 -0.37 -6.45
N GLY A 144 -12.75 -1.00 -5.36
CA GLY A 144 -14.03 -0.71 -4.73
C GLY A 144 -13.96 0.52 -3.82
N GLU A 145 -14.17 0.31 -2.53
CA GLU A 145 -14.25 1.35 -1.50
C GLU A 145 -13.01 2.28 -1.42
N PRO A 146 -13.15 3.47 -0.80
CA PRO A 146 -12.03 4.37 -0.52
C PRO A 146 -10.86 3.70 0.21
N VAL A 147 -9.66 3.79 -0.38
CA VAL A 147 -8.43 3.27 0.20
C VAL A 147 -7.68 4.40 0.92
N MET A 148 -7.64 4.32 2.24
CA MET A 148 -7.12 5.39 3.11
C MET A 148 -5.68 5.19 3.58
N GLY A 149 -5.09 4.06 3.23
CA GLY A 149 -3.73 3.63 3.56
C GLY A 149 -3.49 2.27 2.94
N ALA A 150 -2.27 2.00 2.50
CA ALA A 150 -1.90 0.75 1.87
C ALA A 150 -0.40 0.47 2.04
N ALA A 151 -0.02 -0.77 1.80
CA ALA A 151 1.36 -1.20 1.71
C ALA A 151 1.52 -2.14 0.51
N PHE A 152 2.77 -2.38 0.11
CA PHE A 152 3.08 -3.34 -0.94
C PHE A 152 3.83 -4.52 -0.34
N ASP A 153 3.42 -5.73 -0.68
CA ASP A 153 4.21 -6.92 -0.44
C ASP A 153 4.99 -7.30 -1.71
N PRO A 154 6.31 -7.11 -1.74
CA PRO A 154 7.12 -7.42 -2.91
C PRO A 154 7.28 -8.93 -3.15
N ASN A 155 7.07 -9.76 -2.12
CA ASN A 155 7.24 -11.22 -2.22
C ASN A 155 6.13 -11.83 -3.06
N SER A 156 4.86 -11.56 -2.71
CA SER A 156 3.69 -12.01 -3.49
C SER A 156 3.29 -11.05 -4.60
N TYR A 157 3.94 -9.89 -4.69
CA TYR A 157 3.63 -8.79 -5.62
C TYR A 157 2.17 -8.32 -5.50
N GLN A 158 1.82 -7.94 -4.27
CA GLN A 158 0.46 -7.56 -3.90
C GLN A 158 0.42 -6.14 -3.34
N TYR A 159 -0.60 -5.39 -3.77
CA TYR A 159 -1.01 -4.16 -3.12
C TYR A 159 -2.05 -4.50 -2.04
N VAL A 160 -1.75 -4.17 -0.79
CA VAL A 160 -2.49 -4.62 0.39
C VAL A 160 -3.02 -3.41 1.14
N TRP A 161 -4.31 -3.40 1.46
CA TRP A 161 -4.93 -2.31 2.23
C TRP A 161 -5.97 -2.82 3.21
N ILE A 162 -6.34 -1.96 4.15
CA ILE A 162 -7.46 -2.21 5.06
C ILE A 162 -8.60 -1.29 4.65
N GLU A 163 -9.80 -1.82 4.48
CA GLU A 163 -10.96 -0.99 4.17
C GLU A 163 -11.26 -0.03 5.33
N GLN A 164 -11.58 1.21 4.99
CA GLN A 164 -12.09 2.14 5.99
C GLN A 164 -13.45 1.65 6.46
N GLY A 165 -13.59 1.32 7.75
CA GLY A 165 -14.86 0.80 8.26
C GLY A 165 -15.96 1.88 8.31
N GLN A 166 -17.23 1.49 8.41
CA GLN A 166 -18.37 2.41 8.50
C GLN A 166 -18.49 3.09 9.89
N LYS A 167 -19.43 4.03 10.09
CA LYS A 167 -19.62 4.74 11.38
C LYS A 167 -19.76 3.74 12.54
N GLN A 168 -19.24 4.09 13.73
CA GLN A 168 -19.17 3.18 14.90
C GLN A 168 -20.52 2.55 15.31
N SER A 169 -21.65 3.21 14.99
CA SER A 169 -23.00 2.68 15.23
C SER A 169 -23.34 1.41 14.45
N GLU A 170 -22.58 1.09 13.41
CA GLU A 170 -22.79 -0.08 12.53
C GLU A 170 -21.74 -1.17 12.74
N GLY A 171 -20.84 -1.01 13.73
CA GLY A 171 -19.84 -2.03 14.07
C GLY A 171 -18.97 -2.41 12.87
N GLY A 172 -18.15 -1.48 12.39
CA GLY A 172 -17.22 -1.78 11.28
C GLY A 172 -16.27 -2.90 11.69
N ILE A 173 -16.39 -4.05 11.02
CA ILE A 173 -15.43 -5.16 11.12
C ILE A 173 -14.16 -4.75 10.40
N LEU A 174 -13.00 -5.19 10.91
CA LEU A 174 -11.75 -5.04 10.17
C LEU A 174 -11.84 -5.86 8.87
N VAL A 175 -11.55 -5.25 7.74
CA VAL A 175 -11.50 -5.92 6.44
C VAL A 175 -10.13 -5.70 5.81
N LEU A 176 -9.43 -6.79 5.50
CA LEU A 176 -8.14 -6.78 4.82
C LEU A 176 -8.32 -7.16 3.35
N GLN A 177 -7.73 -6.39 2.47
CA GLN A 177 -7.83 -6.54 1.02
C GLN A 177 -6.45 -6.77 0.40
N PHE A 178 -6.40 -7.64 -0.60
CA PHE A 178 -5.22 -7.96 -1.37
C PHE A 178 -5.53 -7.81 -2.86
N ALA A 179 -4.75 -7.04 -3.58
CA ALA A 179 -4.76 -7.03 -5.04
C ALA A 179 -3.43 -7.59 -5.56
N ARG A 180 -3.46 -8.76 -6.19
CA ARG A 180 -2.30 -9.32 -6.90
C ARG A 180 -2.15 -8.64 -8.24
N LEU A 181 -0.94 -8.16 -8.50
CA LEU A 181 -0.63 -7.37 -9.69
C LEU A 181 0.20 -8.19 -10.66
N ASP A 182 0.03 -7.90 -11.95
CA ASP A 182 0.90 -8.43 -12.99
C ASP A 182 2.22 -7.65 -12.97
N ARG A 183 3.35 -8.33 -12.77
CA ARG A 183 4.68 -7.68 -12.68
C ARG A 183 5.07 -6.95 -13.97
N THR A 184 4.54 -7.33 -15.12
CA THR A 184 4.90 -6.72 -16.41
C THR A 184 4.13 -5.44 -16.66
N THR A 185 2.82 -5.47 -16.41
CA THR A 185 1.87 -4.42 -16.79
C THR A 185 1.46 -3.53 -15.62
N GLY A 186 1.64 -4.00 -14.39
CA GLY A 186 1.17 -3.35 -13.16
C GLY A 186 -0.35 -3.39 -13.00
N GLN A 187 -1.06 -4.19 -13.78
CA GLN A 187 -2.52 -4.32 -13.75
C GLN A 187 -2.96 -5.36 -12.70
N ILE A 188 -4.20 -5.26 -12.22
CA ILE A 188 -4.76 -6.24 -11.27
C ILE A 188 -5.08 -7.55 -11.99
N MET A 189 -4.58 -8.66 -11.44
CA MET A 189 -4.91 -10.02 -11.87
C MET A 189 -6.02 -10.63 -11.02
N GLU A 190 -6.01 -10.34 -9.71
CA GLU A 190 -6.88 -10.96 -8.73
C GLU A 190 -7.02 -10.05 -7.51
N GLN A 191 -8.22 -10.05 -6.91
CA GLN A 191 -8.47 -9.38 -5.63
C GLN A 191 -9.09 -10.35 -4.63
N VAL A 192 -8.63 -10.30 -3.38
CA VAL A 192 -9.11 -11.15 -2.28
C VAL A 192 -9.45 -10.30 -1.06
N THR A 193 -10.61 -10.57 -0.47
CA THR A 193 -11.10 -9.98 0.78
C THR A 193 -10.95 -10.96 1.93
N ASN A 194 -10.53 -10.50 3.12
CA ASN A 194 -10.51 -11.30 4.34
C ASN A 194 -11.06 -10.50 5.54
N THR A 195 -11.95 -11.11 6.31
CA THR A 195 -12.63 -10.53 7.47
C THR A 195 -12.37 -11.29 8.78
N MET A 196 -11.67 -12.43 8.71
CA MET A 196 -11.50 -13.36 9.83
C MET A 196 -10.08 -13.30 10.37
N PHE A 197 -9.96 -13.03 11.67
CA PHE A 197 -8.66 -12.87 12.32
C PHE A 197 -8.58 -13.67 13.62
N ARG A 198 -7.39 -14.16 13.94
CA ARG A 198 -7.04 -14.62 15.30
C ARG A 198 -6.45 -13.45 16.06
N ASN A 199 -7.13 -12.97 17.09
CA ASN A 199 -6.57 -11.92 17.96
C ASN A 199 -5.57 -12.54 18.95
N VAL A 200 -4.30 -12.59 18.54
CA VAL A 200 -3.22 -13.22 19.31
C VAL A 200 -2.51 -12.24 20.27
N THR A 201 -3.16 -11.13 20.62
CA THR A 201 -2.60 -10.11 21.51
C THR A 201 -2.18 -10.72 22.85
N THR A 202 -3.05 -11.55 23.44
CA THR A 202 -2.82 -12.20 24.75
C THR A 202 -2.75 -13.73 24.67
N ASP A 203 -3.48 -14.34 23.73
CA ASP A 203 -3.52 -15.80 23.54
C ASP A 203 -3.12 -16.16 22.10
N PRO A 204 -1.95 -16.79 21.88
CA PRO A 204 -1.52 -17.25 20.56
C PRO A 204 -2.49 -18.20 19.86
N ASN A 205 -3.38 -18.89 20.59
CA ASN A 205 -4.33 -19.86 20.07
C ASN A 205 -5.77 -19.35 20.04
N ALA A 206 -5.98 -18.04 20.17
CA ALA A 206 -7.31 -17.45 20.13
C ALA A 206 -8.11 -17.91 18.89
N PRO A 207 -9.41 -18.22 19.04
CA PRO A 207 -10.25 -18.59 17.91
C PRO A 207 -10.32 -17.44 16.90
N ALA A 208 -10.54 -17.80 15.63
CA ALA A 208 -10.75 -16.82 14.59
C ALA A 208 -12.13 -16.17 14.73
N ALA A 209 -12.17 -14.84 14.66
CA ALA A 209 -13.39 -14.06 14.70
C ALA A 209 -13.22 -12.76 13.90
N GLU A 210 -14.32 -12.13 13.57
CA GLU A 210 -14.33 -10.75 13.10
C GLU A 210 -13.80 -9.83 14.20
N LEU A 211 -12.97 -8.85 13.85
CA LEU A 211 -12.49 -7.85 14.81
C LEU A 211 -13.40 -6.62 14.75
N PRO A 212 -14.16 -6.30 15.82
CA PRO A 212 -15.09 -5.18 15.83
C PRO A 212 -14.35 -3.86 16.15
N PHE A 213 -13.36 -3.51 15.33
CA PHE A 213 -12.72 -2.20 15.39
C PHE A 213 -12.66 -1.55 14.01
N THR A 214 -12.83 -0.24 13.98
CA THR A 214 -12.87 0.52 12.74
C THR A 214 -11.51 1.08 12.37
N PHE A 215 -11.00 0.67 11.21
CA PHE A 215 -9.88 1.37 10.56
C PHE A 215 -10.36 2.66 9.92
N ARG A 216 -9.62 3.77 10.12
CA ARG A 216 -9.96 5.10 9.56
C ARG A 216 -8.88 5.68 8.65
N GLY A 217 -7.90 4.88 8.28
CA GLY A 217 -6.68 5.35 7.61
C GLY A 217 -5.53 5.51 8.59
N GLY A 218 -4.33 5.55 8.01
CA GLY A 218 -3.05 5.63 8.70
C GLY A 218 -1.97 4.91 7.92
N ASP A 219 -0.75 4.98 8.42
CA ASP A 219 0.42 4.44 7.74
C ASP A 219 0.47 2.92 7.88
N MET A 220 0.91 2.27 6.81
CA MET A 220 1.04 0.82 6.70
C MET A 220 2.40 0.48 6.09
N ALA A 221 3.03 -0.59 6.59
CA ALA A 221 4.27 -1.11 6.04
C ALA A 221 4.33 -2.63 6.21
N ILE A 222 4.91 -3.33 5.24
CA ILE A 222 5.11 -4.79 5.30
C ILE A 222 6.60 -5.05 5.44
N ALA A 223 6.98 -5.73 6.51
CA ALA A 223 8.35 -6.19 6.73
C ALA A 223 8.66 -7.42 5.88
N CYS A 224 9.94 -7.67 5.61
CA CYS A 224 10.37 -8.78 4.74
C CYS A 224 10.02 -10.18 5.29
N ASN A 225 9.80 -10.30 6.59
CA ASN A 225 9.31 -11.53 7.23
C ASN A 225 7.80 -11.70 7.08
N GLY A 226 7.12 -10.76 6.44
CA GLY A 226 5.71 -10.84 6.18
C GLY A 226 4.77 -10.24 7.22
N MET A 227 5.33 -9.60 8.23
CA MET A 227 4.53 -8.87 9.21
C MET A 227 4.11 -7.52 8.61
N MET A 228 2.81 -7.29 8.49
CA MET A 228 2.28 -5.97 8.21
C MET A 228 2.13 -5.20 9.53
N TYR A 229 2.70 -4.00 9.61
CA TYR A 229 2.49 -3.04 10.68
C TYR A 229 1.56 -1.95 10.17
N ALA A 230 0.55 -1.60 10.96
CA ALA A 230 -0.43 -0.61 10.58
C ALA A 230 -0.80 0.28 11.77
N SER A 231 -1.13 1.53 11.45
CA SER A 231 -1.72 2.48 12.38
C SER A 231 -3.10 2.89 11.93
N SER A 232 -4.03 3.08 12.86
CA SER A 232 -5.34 3.68 12.60
C SER A 232 -5.54 4.94 13.41
N VAL A 233 -6.01 6.00 12.76
CA VAL A 233 -6.49 7.20 13.47
C VAL A 233 -7.88 6.96 14.09
N GLY A 234 -8.16 7.58 15.23
CA GLY A 234 -9.51 7.57 15.81
C GLY A 234 -10.37 8.70 15.25
N THR A 235 -11.69 8.51 15.21
CA THR A 235 -12.65 9.55 14.83
C THR A 235 -12.47 10.81 15.69
N GLY A 236 -12.45 12.01 15.10
CA GLY A 236 -12.35 13.27 15.83
C GLY A 236 -11.05 13.47 16.63
N GLY A 237 -9.98 12.73 16.29
CA GLY A 237 -8.73 12.72 17.07
C GLY A 237 -8.75 11.77 18.27
N GLY A 238 -9.67 10.80 18.30
CA GLY A 238 -9.79 9.75 19.33
C GLY A 238 -8.66 8.70 19.32
N PHE A 239 -8.95 7.52 19.87
CA PHE A 239 -8.00 6.42 20.06
C PHE A 239 -7.20 6.09 18.79
N LYS A 240 -5.88 6.06 18.92
CA LYS A 240 -4.99 5.55 17.87
C LYS A 240 -4.64 4.10 18.18
N TYR A 241 -4.77 3.24 17.19
CA TYR A 241 -4.34 1.85 17.27
C TYR A 241 -3.05 1.69 16.49
N PHE A 242 -2.08 1.00 17.08
CA PHE A 242 -0.92 0.46 16.40
C PHE A 242 -0.93 -1.06 16.57
N PHE A 243 -0.87 -1.78 15.46
CA PHE A 243 -1.05 -3.22 15.45
C PHE A 243 -0.24 -3.85 14.34
N SER A 244 -0.12 -5.17 14.41
CA SER A 244 0.49 -5.98 13.37
C SER A 244 -0.43 -7.09 12.93
N ILE A 245 -0.35 -7.46 11.65
CA ILE A 245 -1.02 -8.60 11.05
C ILE A 245 0.05 -9.49 10.44
N ASN A 246 0.11 -10.74 10.88
CA ASN A 246 0.96 -11.75 10.26
C ASN A 246 0.27 -12.24 8.98
N LEU A 247 0.85 -11.93 7.82
CA LEU A 247 0.28 -12.33 6.53
C LEU A 247 0.61 -13.80 6.18
N ASN A 248 1.25 -14.55 7.08
CA ASN A 248 1.41 -16.02 7.05
C ASN A 248 1.74 -16.58 5.65
N TYR A 249 2.95 -16.30 5.17
CA TYR A 249 3.50 -16.76 3.88
C TYR A 249 3.89 -18.25 3.90
N SER A 250 3.08 -19.15 4.46
CA SER A 250 3.39 -20.57 4.33
C SER A 250 3.40 -20.91 2.83
N ALA A 251 4.58 -21.24 2.35
CA ALA A 251 4.95 -21.33 0.95
C ALA A 251 4.08 -22.32 0.18
N GLU A 252 3.27 -21.81 -0.74
CA GLU A 252 3.21 -22.25 -2.14
C GLU A 252 2.21 -21.35 -2.90
N ALA A 253 2.68 -20.89 -4.07
CA ALA A 253 2.00 -20.18 -5.13
C ALA A 253 0.46 -20.02 -5.09
N SER A 254 0.02 -18.80 -5.37
CA SER A 254 -1.22 -18.46 -6.11
C SER A 254 -2.53 -18.99 -5.53
N GLY A 255 -3.27 -18.07 -4.92
CA GLY A 255 -4.57 -18.32 -4.32
C GLY A 255 -4.39 -18.38 -2.83
N ALA A 256 -4.64 -17.26 -2.15
CA ALA A 256 -4.92 -17.31 -0.72
C ALA A 256 -5.88 -18.48 -0.51
N ALA A 257 -5.53 -19.43 0.36
CA ALA A 257 -6.51 -20.38 0.85
C ALA A 257 -7.66 -19.56 1.40
N GLN A 258 -8.73 -19.40 0.60
CA GLN A 258 -9.92 -18.68 1.02
C GLN A 258 -10.36 -19.33 2.33
N GLY A 259 -10.34 -18.56 3.43
CA GLY A 259 -10.80 -19.03 4.73
C GLY A 259 -9.72 -19.32 5.79
N MET A 260 -8.42 -19.16 5.53
CA MET A 260 -7.45 -19.17 6.63
C MET A 260 -7.40 -17.79 7.33
N PRO A 261 -7.58 -17.74 8.66
CA PRO A 261 -7.62 -16.48 9.40
C PRO A 261 -6.22 -15.91 9.60
N TYR A 262 -6.10 -14.59 9.51
CA TYR A 262 -4.83 -13.89 9.77
C TYR A 262 -4.61 -13.63 11.26
N GLU A 263 -3.35 -13.67 11.71
CA GLU A 263 -3.05 -13.37 13.12
C GLU A 263 -2.90 -11.86 13.31
N TYR A 264 -3.79 -11.27 14.11
CA TYR A 264 -3.74 -9.87 14.51
C TYR A 264 -3.15 -9.75 15.91
N ARG A 265 -2.25 -8.79 16.11
CA ARG A 265 -1.70 -8.43 17.41
C ARG A 265 -1.79 -6.92 17.62
N LEU A 266 -2.52 -6.51 18.64
CA LEU A 266 -2.49 -5.12 19.11
C LEU A 266 -1.14 -4.86 19.79
N ILE A 267 -0.42 -3.83 19.34
CA ILE A 267 0.85 -3.43 19.91
C ILE A 267 0.61 -2.30 20.92
N HIS A 268 -0.20 -1.32 20.53
CA HIS A 268 -0.51 -0.18 21.38
C HIS A 268 -1.88 0.42 21.04
N ALA A 269 -2.59 0.87 22.05
CA ALA A 269 -3.77 1.71 21.91
C ALA A 269 -3.63 2.91 22.86
N CYS A 270 -3.66 4.12 22.33
CA CYS A 270 -3.57 5.34 23.13
C CYS A 270 -4.81 6.20 22.95
N GLN A 271 -5.45 6.60 24.06
CA GLN A 271 -6.44 7.65 24.04
C GLN A 271 -5.71 9.00 24.00
N LYS A 272 -6.10 9.88 23.08
CA LYS A 272 -5.67 11.28 23.19
C LYS A 272 -6.36 11.86 24.42
N VAL A 273 -5.64 11.98 25.54
CA VAL A 273 -6.11 12.74 26.70
C VAL A 273 -6.14 14.20 26.25
N HIS A 274 -7.31 14.82 26.19
CA HIS A 274 -7.40 16.27 26.16
C HIS A 274 -6.78 16.79 27.46
N SER A 275 -5.49 17.15 27.43
CA SER A 275 -4.88 17.96 28.46
C SER A 275 -5.52 19.36 28.41
N SER A 276 -6.66 19.50 29.06
CA SER A 276 -7.19 20.79 29.44
C SER A 276 -6.47 21.26 30.69
N LYS A 277 -5.33 21.93 30.51
CA LYS A 277 -4.88 23.16 31.20
C LYS A 277 -3.36 23.33 31.06
N PRO A 278 -2.87 24.57 30.82
CA PRO A 278 -1.47 24.87 31.01
C PRO A 278 -1.15 24.77 32.51
N LEU A 279 -0.09 24.03 32.85
CA LEU A 279 0.56 24.18 34.15
C LEU A 279 1.46 25.40 34.05
N TYR A 280 1.02 26.46 34.74
CA TYR A 280 1.68 27.72 35.14
C TYR A 280 2.88 28.22 34.33
#